data_AF-A0A3S0L494-F1
#
_entry.id   AF-A0A3S0L494-F1
#
_cell.length_a   1.000
_cell.length_b   1.000
_cell.length_c   1.000
_cell.angle_alpha   90.00
_cell.angle_beta   90.00
_cell.angle_gamma   90.00
#
_symmetry.space_group_name_H-M   'P 1'
#
loop_
_entity.id
_entity.type
_entity.pdbx_description
1 polymer ?
#
loop_
_entity_poly.entity_id
_entity_poly.type
_entity_poly.pdbx_seq_one_letter_code
_entity_poly.pdbx_strand_id
1 'polypeptide(L)'
;MNLPKTLFKMALPFLERAITAADDLVSDYLQPRRAKGQLVVQSYVGWGNPEQQELQGRVLLPRVTTPPRVGDARWRNFLNVMRRLFSREVGGVEVAGQFQGQEVRGITGPDGYFSLQFQPRSQVLPGWYEVPLRLMGRPEVTRARMQVVGQTAFGIISDLDDTVIQSDVTSVPRMLMTSLTGNARTRMPFPGVGAFYHGLVQQGGGRNPIFYVSSSPWNFFDLLWQFLSYRQIPLGPLFLRNWGFDLLGGHGDYKHGVIERIFARYPDMKFVLVGDSGEHDPQIYAEVVHRHPDRVLAVYIRDVTDAVADEAVLHLREEVRKAGVELVLAADSLYAASHAMAMGLITPEQMRRVQRAVARDYGWA
;
A
#
# COMPACT_ATOMS: atom_id res chain seq x y z
N MET A 1 15.58 -5.22 20.12
CA MET A 1 15.03 -6.15 19.11
C MET A 1 14.04 -7.10 19.80
N ASN A 2 12.76 -7.10 19.41
CA ASN A 2 11.70 -7.74 20.21
C ASN A 2 11.48 -9.19 19.71
N LEU A 3 12.06 -10.20 20.37
CA LEU A 3 12.01 -11.62 20.01
C LEU A 3 10.64 -12.14 19.49
N PRO A 4 9.50 -11.81 20.11
CA PRO A 4 8.19 -12.27 19.60
C PRO A 4 7.83 -11.64 18.24
N LYS A 5 8.33 -10.44 17.90
CA LYS A 5 8.14 -9.81 16.58
C LYS A 5 8.88 -10.58 15.50
N THR A 6 10.14 -10.95 15.76
CA THR A 6 10.96 -11.73 14.83
C THR A 6 10.38 -13.12 14.64
N LEU A 7 9.96 -13.79 15.72
CA LEU A 7 9.31 -15.09 15.66
C LEU A 7 7.98 -15.07 14.91
N PHE A 8 7.15 -14.03 15.05
CA PHE A 8 5.90 -13.93 14.28
C PHE A 8 6.13 -13.63 12.80
N LYS A 9 6.99 -12.64 12.47
CA LYS A 9 7.39 -12.36 11.06
C LYS A 9 8.07 -13.59 10.42
N MET A 10 8.81 -14.39 11.20
CA MET A 10 9.43 -15.62 10.72
C MET A 10 8.45 -16.78 10.59
N ALA A 11 7.48 -16.94 11.50
CA ALA A 11 6.56 -18.08 11.51
C ALA A 11 5.39 -17.93 10.52
N LEU A 12 4.95 -16.69 10.25
CA LEU A 12 3.82 -16.43 9.36
C LEU A 12 4.03 -16.99 7.94
N PRO A 13 5.20 -16.83 7.30
CA PRO A 13 5.50 -17.48 6.02
C PRO A 13 5.47 -19.01 6.07
N PHE A 14 5.88 -19.65 7.18
CA PHE A 14 5.82 -21.12 7.29
C PHE A 14 4.41 -21.64 7.50
N LEU A 15 3.60 -20.93 8.28
CA LEU A 15 2.19 -21.27 8.47
C LEU A 15 1.43 -21.17 7.15
N GLU A 16 1.70 -20.10 6.39
CA GLU A 16 1.11 -19.92 5.07
C GLU A 16 1.69 -20.91 4.07
N ARG A 17 2.99 -21.23 4.07
CA ARG A 17 3.56 -22.34 3.27
C ARG A 17 2.84 -23.66 3.52
N ALA A 18 2.56 -23.99 4.79
CA ALA A 18 1.85 -25.20 5.12
C ALA A 18 0.39 -25.16 4.65
N ILE A 19 -0.26 -23.99 4.72
CA ILE A 19 -1.63 -23.79 4.25
C ILE A 19 -1.70 -23.81 2.73
N THR A 20 -0.84 -23.07 2.02
CA THR A 20 -0.74 -23.02 0.56
C THR A 20 -0.32 -24.36 -0.01
N ALA A 21 0.69 -25.04 0.54
CA ALA A 21 1.06 -26.38 0.06
C ALA A 21 -0.07 -27.41 0.28
N ALA A 22 -0.81 -27.30 1.39
CA ALA A 22 -2.00 -28.13 1.62
C ALA A 22 -3.16 -27.75 0.69
N ASP A 23 -3.37 -26.45 0.41
CA ASP A 23 -4.40 -26.00 -0.52
C ASP A 23 -4.03 -26.39 -1.96
N ASP A 24 -2.76 -26.29 -2.38
CA ASP A 24 -2.22 -26.70 -3.69
C ASP A 24 -2.37 -28.20 -3.92
N LEU A 25 -2.02 -29.03 -2.93
CA LEU A 25 -2.17 -30.49 -2.99
C LEU A 25 -3.62 -30.94 -3.18
N VAL A 26 -4.59 -30.12 -2.77
CA VAL A 26 -6.03 -30.42 -2.89
C VAL A 26 -6.72 -29.44 -3.86
N SER A 27 -5.96 -28.54 -4.50
CA SER A 27 -6.49 -27.40 -5.27
C SER A 27 -7.23 -27.91 -6.49
N ASP A 28 -6.64 -28.82 -7.26
CA ASP A 28 -7.27 -29.43 -8.43
C ASP A 28 -8.59 -30.14 -8.09
N TYR A 29 -8.74 -30.63 -6.87
CA TYR A 29 -9.96 -31.27 -6.38
C TYR A 29 -10.98 -30.26 -5.79
N LEU A 30 -10.52 -29.19 -5.16
CA LEU A 30 -11.36 -28.20 -4.47
C LEU A 30 -11.79 -27.04 -5.37
N GLN A 31 -10.93 -26.55 -6.26
CA GLN A 31 -11.19 -25.39 -7.12
C GLN A 31 -12.46 -25.55 -7.96
N PRO A 32 -12.73 -26.70 -8.62
CA PRO A 32 -13.98 -26.88 -9.36
C PRO A 32 -15.24 -26.79 -8.49
N ARG A 33 -15.13 -27.15 -7.19
CA ARG A 33 -16.23 -27.00 -6.21
C ARG A 33 -16.31 -25.57 -5.68
N ARG A 34 -15.18 -24.90 -5.44
CA ARG A 34 -15.11 -23.50 -5.00
C ARG A 34 -15.69 -22.56 -6.08
N ALA A 35 -15.35 -22.78 -7.36
CA ALA A 35 -15.85 -22.00 -8.49
C ALA A 35 -17.38 -22.06 -8.67
N LYS A 36 -18.04 -23.11 -8.16
CA LYS A 36 -19.51 -23.25 -8.15
C LYS A 36 -20.20 -22.52 -6.99
N GLY A 37 -19.46 -22.06 -5.97
CA GLY A 37 -20.03 -21.35 -4.81
C GLY A 37 -20.44 -19.92 -5.13
N GLN A 38 -21.00 -19.19 -4.17
CA GLN A 38 -21.14 -17.72 -4.30
C GLN A 38 -19.73 -17.11 -4.32
N LEU A 39 -19.41 -16.23 -5.27
CA LEU A 39 -18.06 -15.67 -5.43
C LEU A 39 -18.14 -14.17 -5.18
N VAL A 40 -17.08 -13.63 -4.59
CA VAL A 40 -16.92 -12.20 -4.37
C VAL A 40 -15.65 -11.75 -5.06
N VAL A 41 -15.75 -10.66 -5.82
CA VAL A 41 -14.59 -9.97 -6.40
C VAL A 41 -14.13 -8.92 -5.40
N GLN A 42 -12.92 -9.08 -4.89
CA GLN A 42 -12.21 -8.05 -4.17
C GLN A 42 -11.34 -7.28 -5.17
N SER A 43 -11.77 -6.08 -5.54
CA SER A 43 -11.00 -5.23 -6.45
C SER A 43 -9.98 -4.38 -5.70
N TYR A 44 -8.76 -4.28 -6.23
CA TYR A 44 -7.78 -3.32 -5.77
C TYR A 44 -7.87 -2.01 -6.55
N VAL A 45 -7.09 -1.00 -6.14
CA VAL A 45 -7.02 0.26 -6.90
C VAL A 45 -6.13 0.04 -8.13
N GLY A 46 -6.74 0.13 -9.30
CA GLY A 46 -6.02 0.20 -10.57
C GLY A 46 -5.29 1.52 -10.73
N TRP A 47 -4.26 1.53 -11.57
CA TRP A 47 -3.38 2.66 -11.76
C TRP A 47 -2.79 2.69 -13.18
N GLY A 48 -2.42 3.87 -13.66
CA GLY A 48 -1.70 4.01 -14.91
C GLY A 48 -1.61 5.42 -15.43
N ASN A 49 -0.95 5.56 -16.58
CA ASN A 49 -0.86 6.81 -17.32
C ASN A 49 -2.03 6.90 -18.33
N PRO A 50 -2.17 7.98 -19.13
CA PRO A 50 -3.26 8.12 -20.11
C PRO A 50 -3.31 7.02 -21.19
N GLU A 51 -2.21 6.28 -21.41
CA GLU A 51 -2.06 5.32 -22.50
C GLU A 51 -2.24 3.87 -22.02
N GLN A 52 -1.74 3.56 -20.82
CA GLN A 52 -1.71 2.21 -20.27
C GLN A 52 -2.16 2.20 -18.81
N GLN A 53 -3.19 1.41 -18.53
CA GLN A 53 -3.72 1.22 -17.19
C GLN A 53 -3.71 -0.25 -16.79
N GLU A 54 -3.53 -0.49 -15.51
CA GLU A 54 -3.53 -1.83 -14.94
C GLU A 54 -4.49 -1.89 -13.77
N LEU A 55 -5.31 -2.94 -13.73
CA LEU A 55 -6.21 -3.21 -12.64
C LEU A 55 -6.00 -4.64 -12.15
N GLN A 56 -5.81 -4.78 -10.84
CA GLN A 56 -5.68 -6.06 -10.19
C GLN A 56 -6.82 -6.28 -9.22
N GLY A 57 -7.08 -7.54 -8.92
CA GLY A 57 -8.03 -7.93 -7.90
C GLY A 57 -7.94 -9.42 -7.63
N ARG A 58 -8.86 -9.90 -6.80
CA ARG A 58 -8.91 -11.28 -6.36
C ARG A 58 -10.33 -11.80 -6.30
N VAL A 59 -10.53 -13.07 -6.65
CA VAL A 59 -11.81 -13.76 -6.53
C VAL A 59 -11.76 -14.71 -5.35
N LEU A 60 -12.74 -14.57 -4.47
CA LEU A 60 -12.80 -15.24 -3.17
C LEU A 60 -14.18 -15.87 -2.94
N LEU A 61 -14.23 -16.90 -2.12
CA LEU A 61 -15.49 -17.36 -1.52
C LEU A 61 -15.86 -16.47 -0.31
N PRO A 62 -17.11 -15.97 -0.23
CA PRO A 62 -17.59 -15.27 0.94
C PRO A 62 -17.59 -16.24 2.12
N ARG A 63 -16.90 -15.85 3.21
CA ARG A 63 -17.08 -16.50 4.51
C ARG A 63 -18.10 -15.72 5.31
N VAL A 64 -19.27 -16.34 5.53
CA VAL A 64 -20.21 -15.87 6.55
C VAL A 64 -19.52 -16.04 7.89
N THR A 65 -19.09 -14.94 8.50
CA THR A 65 -18.61 -14.94 9.88
C THR A 65 -19.67 -14.30 10.76
N THR A 66 -19.92 -14.93 11.91
CA THR A 66 -20.84 -14.41 12.92
C THR A 66 -20.39 -13.02 13.36
N PRO A 67 -21.30 -12.02 13.42
CA PRO A 67 -20.98 -10.71 13.98
C PRO A 67 -20.41 -10.85 15.40
N PRO A 68 -19.42 -10.03 15.79
CA PRO A 68 -18.91 -10.02 17.16
C PRO A 68 -20.05 -9.71 18.13
N ARG A 69 -20.21 -10.51 19.19
CA ARG A 69 -21.18 -10.21 20.26
C ARG A 69 -20.47 -9.49 21.40
N VAL A 70 -21.20 -8.62 22.09
CA VAL A 70 -20.72 -7.96 23.31
C VAL A 70 -20.42 -9.05 24.35
N GLY A 71 -19.15 -9.17 24.77
CA GLY A 71 -18.68 -10.20 25.70
C GLY A 71 -17.81 -11.32 25.13
N ASP A 72 -17.58 -11.35 23.80
CA ASP A 72 -16.72 -12.38 23.19
C ASP A 72 -15.24 -12.26 23.64
N ALA A 73 -14.63 -13.41 23.92
CA ALA A 73 -13.22 -13.50 24.30
C ALA A 73 -12.31 -12.90 23.21
N ARG A 74 -11.38 -12.03 23.62
CA ARG A 74 -10.53 -11.24 22.71
C ARG A 74 -9.77 -12.07 21.66
N TRP A 75 -9.33 -13.29 22.01
CA TRP A 75 -8.66 -14.20 21.07
C TRP A 75 -9.60 -14.75 19.99
N ARG A 76 -10.89 -14.98 20.31
CA ARG A 76 -11.88 -15.45 19.33
C ARG A 76 -12.20 -14.37 18.31
N ASN A 77 -12.31 -13.11 18.76
CA ASN A 77 -12.46 -11.96 17.87
C ASN A 77 -11.24 -11.78 16.97
N PHE A 78 -10.02 -11.91 17.52
CA PHE A 78 -8.80 -11.91 16.72
C PHE A 78 -8.80 -13.03 15.67
N LEU A 79 -9.11 -14.28 16.05
CA LEU A 79 -9.19 -15.37 15.07
C LEU A 79 -10.31 -15.19 14.04
N ASN A 80 -11.43 -14.57 14.40
CA ASN A 80 -12.48 -14.26 13.43
C ASN A 80 -11.99 -13.21 12.42
N VAL A 81 -11.20 -12.21 12.85
CA VAL A 81 -10.55 -11.24 11.97
C VAL A 81 -9.49 -11.93 11.10
N MET A 82 -8.62 -12.77 11.67
CA MET A 82 -7.64 -13.52 10.88
C MET A 82 -8.32 -14.47 9.87
N ARG A 83 -9.44 -15.10 10.23
CA ARG A 83 -10.23 -15.93 9.30
C ARG A 83 -10.93 -15.14 8.19
N ARG A 84 -11.17 -13.83 8.37
CA ARG A 84 -11.63 -12.91 7.31
C ARG A 84 -10.49 -12.53 6.38
N LEU A 85 -9.31 -12.23 6.94
CA LEU A 85 -8.10 -11.88 6.18
C LEU A 85 -7.62 -13.06 5.31
N PHE A 86 -7.65 -14.29 5.82
CA PHE A 86 -7.31 -15.50 5.08
C PHE A 86 -8.56 -16.17 4.49
N SER A 87 -9.13 -15.53 3.46
CA SER A 87 -10.28 -16.05 2.71
C SER A 87 -9.89 -17.17 1.75
N ARG A 88 -10.86 -18.01 1.36
CA ARG A 88 -10.61 -19.13 0.42
C ARG A 88 -10.54 -18.58 -1.00
N GLU A 89 -9.36 -18.72 -1.59
CA GLU A 89 -9.00 -18.35 -2.96
C GLU A 89 -9.72 -19.22 -3.98
N VAL A 90 -10.09 -18.61 -5.11
CA VAL A 90 -10.76 -19.30 -6.23
C VAL A 90 -10.07 -18.99 -7.55
N GLY A 91 -9.36 -20.00 -8.06
CA GLY A 91 -8.68 -19.96 -9.35
C GLY A 91 -9.56 -20.42 -10.51
N GLY A 92 -9.10 -20.13 -11.74
CA GLY A 92 -9.76 -20.55 -12.98
C GLY A 92 -11.06 -19.82 -13.30
N VAL A 93 -11.30 -18.65 -12.68
CA VAL A 93 -12.50 -17.84 -12.91
C VAL A 93 -12.17 -16.73 -13.91
N GLU A 94 -12.95 -16.63 -14.97
CA GLU A 94 -12.82 -15.56 -15.96
C GLU A 94 -13.49 -14.27 -15.44
N VAL A 95 -12.71 -13.19 -15.41
CA VAL A 95 -13.10 -11.85 -15.00
C VAL A 95 -12.98 -10.92 -16.19
N ALA A 96 -14.06 -10.20 -16.53
CA ALA A 96 -14.06 -9.17 -17.55
C ALA A 96 -14.17 -7.78 -16.92
N GLY A 97 -13.29 -6.87 -17.31
CA GLY A 97 -13.36 -5.45 -16.96
C GLY A 97 -13.64 -4.60 -18.19
N GLN A 98 -14.48 -3.58 -18.04
CA GLN A 98 -14.75 -2.62 -19.11
C GLN A 98 -14.25 -1.23 -18.73
N PHE A 99 -13.37 -0.66 -19.54
CA PHE A 99 -12.81 0.67 -19.31
C PHE A 99 -12.65 1.43 -20.63
N GLN A 100 -13.18 2.65 -20.70
CA GLN A 100 -13.03 3.54 -21.88
C GLN A 100 -13.40 2.87 -23.22
N GLY A 101 -14.49 2.10 -23.22
CA GLY A 101 -14.98 1.37 -24.39
C GLY A 101 -14.20 0.09 -24.74
N GLN A 102 -13.12 -0.22 -24.02
CA GLN A 102 -12.38 -1.47 -24.14
C GLN A 102 -12.90 -2.50 -23.13
N GLU A 103 -13.13 -3.74 -23.57
CA GLU A 103 -13.36 -4.89 -22.70
C GLU A 103 -12.07 -5.73 -22.66
N VAL A 104 -11.58 -6.02 -21.46
CA VAL A 104 -10.40 -6.86 -21.24
C VAL A 104 -10.80 -8.00 -20.32
N ARG A 105 -10.31 -9.20 -20.61
CA ARG A 105 -10.60 -10.40 -19.83
C ARG A 105 -9.31 -10.98 -19.26
N GLY A 106 -9.41 -11.52 -18.05
CA GLY A 106 -8.34 -12.21 -17.36
C GLY A 106 -8.90 -13.43 -16.63
N ILE A 107 -8.05 -14.41 -16.37
CA ILE A 107 -8.41 -15.61 -15.63
C ILE A 107 -7.68 -15.56 -14.29
N THR A 108 -8.38 -15.93 -13.22
CA THR A 108 -7.74 -15.98 -11.90
C THR A 108 -6.72 -17.11 -11.82
N GLY A 109 -5.55 -16.79 -11.26
CA GLY A 109 -4.53 -17.79 -10.89
C GLY A 109 -5.01 -18.71 -9.76
N PRO A 110 -4.23 -19.75 -9.40
CA PRO A 110 -4.55 -20.68 -8.31
C PRO A 110 -4.83 -19.97 -6.97
N ASP A 111 -4.16 -18.85 -6.76
CA ASP A 111 -4.25 -17.95 -5.61
C ASP A 111 -5.44 -16.95 -5.68
N GLY A 112 -6.24 -17.06 -6.73
CA GLY A 112 -7.44 -16.27 -6.98
C GLY A 112 -7.17 -14.87 -7.54
N TYR A 113 -5.92 -14.47 -7.78
CA TYR A 113 -5.61 -13.14 -8.31
C TYR A 113 -5.83 -13.07 -9.82
N PHE A 114 -6.25 -11.91 -10.30
CA PHE A 114 -6.30 -11.58 -11.72
C PHE A 114 -5.68 -10.21 -11.97
N SER A 115 -5.16 -9.99 -13.17
CA SER A 115 -4.69 -8.70 -13.67
C SER A 115 -5.33 -8.41 -15.02
N LEU A 116 -5.78 -7.17 -15.21
CA LEU A 116 -6.36 -6.65 -16.44
C LEU A 116 -5.51 -5.45 -16.88
N GLN A 117 -4.98 -5.52 -18.10
CA GLN A 117 -4.24 -4.42 -18.72
C GLN A 117 -5.11 -3.75 -19.79
N PHE A 118 -5.34 -2.45 -19.63
CA PHE A 118 -6.09 -1.64 -20.57
C PHE A 118 -5.12 -0.77 -21.38
N GLN A 119 -5.38 -0.70 -22.68
CA GLN A 119 -4.68 0.16 -23.64
C GLN A 119 -5.72 0.78 -24.57
N PRO A 120 -6.51 1.77 -24.10
CA PRO A 120 -7.57 2.37 -24.89
C PRO A 120 -7.01 3.05 -26.15
N ARG A 121 -7.80 3.09 -27.23
CA ARG A 121 -7.38 3.69 -28.52
C ARG A 121 -7.10 5.19 -28.45
N SER A 122 -7.71 5.87 -27.49
CA SER A 122 -7.55 7.29 -27.23
C SER A 122 -7.01 7.51 -25.82
N GLN A 123 -6.17 8.53 -25.65
CA GLN A 123 -5.65 8.89 -24.33
C GLN A 123 -6.78 9.15 -23.35
N VAL A 124 -6.65 8.57 -22.15
CA VAL A 124 -7.61 8.73 -21.07
C VAL A 124 -7.27 9.98 -20.27
N LEU A 125 -8.26 10.85 -20.03
CA LEU A 125 -8.04 12.04 -19.22
C LEU A 125 -7.60 11.65 -17.79
N PRO A 126 -6.67 12.40 -17.16
CA PRO A 126 -6.28 12.13 -15.78
C PRO A 126 -7.47 12.24 -14.82
N GLY A 127 -7.55 11.32 -13.86
CA GLY A 127 -8.65 11.30 -12.91
C GLY A 127 -8.89 9.95 -12.23
N TRP A 128 -9.92 9.93 -11.38
CA TRP A 128 -10.41 8.71 -10.74
C TRP A 128 -11.61 8.19 -11.52
N TYR A 129 -11.60 6.89 -11.80
CA TYR A 129 -12.64 6.20 -12.55
C TYR A 129 -13.15 4.98 -11.79
N GLU A 130 -14.38 4.58 -12.12
CA GLU A 130 -14.92 3.28 -11.73
C GLU A 130 -14.85 2.33 -12.93
N VAL A 131 -14.27 1.15 -12.72
CA VAL A 131 -14.17 0.08 -13.71
C VAL A 131 -15.13 -1.04 -13.30
N PRO A 132 -16.24 -1.26 -14.01
CA PRO A 132 -17.10 -2.41 -13.76
C PRO A 132 -16.36 -3.71 -14.10
N LEU A 133 -16.39 -4.64 -13.15
CA LEU A 133 -15.87 -5.99 -13.22
C LEU A 133 -17.03 -7.00 -13.20
N ARG A 134 -16.99 -7.97 -14.10
CA ARG A 134 -17.98 -9.03 -14.25
C ARG A 134 -17.32 -10.39 -14.18
N LEU A 135 -17.90 -11.29 -13.41
CA LEU A 135 -17.55 -12.71 -13.46
C LEU A 135 -18.37 -13.37 -14.56
N MET A 136 -17.74 -14.13 -15.46
CA MET A 136 -18.46 -14.82 -16.52
C MET A 136 -19.48 -15.82 -15.95
N GLY A 137 -20.69 -15.82 -16.52
CA GLY A 137 -21.80 -16.64 -16.05
C GLY A 137 -22.48 -16.15 -14.77
N ARG A 138 -22.18 -14.94 -14.29
CA ARG A 138 -22.81 -14.34 -13.11
C ARG A 138 -23.36 -12.95 -13.39
N PRO A 139 -24.52 -12.58 -12.79
CA PRO A 139 -25.13 -11.27 -13.02
C PRO A 139 -24.50 -10.14 -12.18
N GLU A 140 -23.75 -10.48 -11.13
CA GLU A 140 -23.18 -9.48 -10.21
C GLU A 140 -22.05 -8.68 -10.88
N VAL A 141 -22.09 -7.37 -10.69
CA VAL A 141 -21.09 -6.41 -11.17
C VAL A 141 -20.42 -5.77 -9.95
N THR A 142 -19.10 -5.92 -9.83
CA THR A 142 -18.29 -5.23 -8.83
C THR A 142 -17.64 -4.01 -9.46
N ARG A 143 -17.55 -2.88 -8.76
CA ARG A 143 -16.88 -1.68 -9.27
C ARG A 143 -15.52 -1.51 -8.62
N ALA A 144 -14.47 -1.55 -9.44
CA ALA A 144 -13.12 -1.25 -9.02
C ALA A 144 -12.81 0.25 -9.20
N ARG A 145 -11.88 0.78 -8.41
CA ARG A 145 -11.37 2.14 -8.60
C ARG A 145 -10.13 2.10 -9.49
N MET A 146 -9.97 3.08 -10.36
CA MET A 146 -8.82 3.25 -11.25
C MET A 146 -8.32 4.69 -11.16
N GLN A 147 -7.03 4.88 -10.91
CA GLN A 147 -6.40 6.20 -10.97
C GLN A 147 -5.58 6.33 -12.25
N VAL A 148 -6.00 7.26 -13.13
CA VAL A 148 -5.23 7.67 -14.30
C VAL A 148 -4.46 8.94 -13.96
N VAL A 149 -3.14 8.88 -14.09
CA VAL A 149 -2.20 9.94 -13.73
C VAL A 149 -1.60 10.52 -15.00
N GLY A 150 -1.89 11.78 -15.30
CA GLY A 150 -1.27 12.52 -16.40
C GLY A 150 -0.02 13.28 -15.97
N GLN A 151 0.20 14.44 -16.59
CA GLN A 151 1.28 15.33 -16.21
C GLN A 151 0.99 16.00 -14.86
N THR A 152 1.91 15.83 -13.91
CA THR A 152 1.89 16.46 -12.58
C THR A 152 3.26 17.04 -12.27
N ALA A 153 3.37 17.84 -11.19
CA ALA A 153 4.66 18.42 -10.82
C ALA A 153 5.67 17.33 -10.40
N PHE A 154 5.18 16.34 -9.64
CA PHE A 154 5.92 15.15 -9.24
C PHE A 154 4.95 14.07 -8.76
N GLY A 155 5.45 12.87 -8.49
CA GLY A 155 4.75 11.81 -7.78
C GLY A 155 5.32 11.59 -6.38
N ILE A 156 4.55 10.97 -5.50
CA ILE A 156 5.00 10.56 -4.17
C ILE A 156 5.00 9.04 -4.13
N ILE A 157 6.11 8.43 -3.72
CA ILE A 157 6.17 7.02 -3.36
C ILE A 157 6.38 6.97 -1.84
N SER A 158 5.41 6.40 -1.15
CA SER A 158 5.45 6.24 0.30
C SER A 158 5.51 4.76 0.64
N ASP A 159 6.45 4.39 1.48
CA ASP A 159 6.30 3.16 2.24
C ASP A 159 5.07 3.29 3.15
N LEU A 160 4.37 2.18 3.33
CA LEU A 160 3.20 2.09 4.21
C LEU A 160 3.43 1.09 5.36
N ASP A 161 4.57 0.40 5.38
CA ASP A 161 4.87 -0.56 6.43
C ASP A 161 5.14 0.09 7.80
N ASP A 162 5.19 -0.78 8.82
CA ASP A 162 5.35 -0.47 10.25
C ASP A 162 4.31 0.42 10.95
N THR A 163 3.33 1.02 10.26
CA THR A 163 2.29 1.82 10.95
C THR A 163 1.06 1.03 11.40
N VAL A 164 0.71 -0.08 10.75
CA VAL A 164 -0.53 -0.82 11.04
C VAL A 164 -0.35 -2.06 11.92
N ILE A 165 0.82 -2.70 11.89
CA ILE A 165 1.06 -3.97 12.61
C ILE A 165 1.93 -3.78 13.86
N GLN A 166 2.70 -2.69 13.93
CA GLN A 166 3.74 -2.53 14.95
C GLN A 166 3.27 -1.86 16.26
N SER A 167 2.01 -1.41 16.34
CA SER A 167 1.42 -0.96 17.62
C SER A 167 1.23 -2.17 18.53
N ASP A 168 2.23 -2.47 19.38
CA ASP A 168 2.30 -3.53 20.39
C ASP A 168 1.50 -4.81 20.12
N VAL A 169 2.17 -5.95 20.14
CA VAL A 169 1.56 -7.29 19.94
C VAL A 169 0.36 -7.59 20.89
N THR A 170 0.14 -6.79 21.93
CA THR A 170 -1.07 -6.81 22.79
C THR A 170 -2.27 -6.02 22.25
N SER A 171 -2.12 -5.24 21.17
CA SER A 171 -3.08 -4.23 20.69
C SER A 171 -3.36 -4.24 19.19
N VAL A 172 -2.68 -5.04 18.36
CA VAL A 172 -3.05 -5.21 16.93
C VAL A 172 -4.54 -5.57 16.75
N PRO A 173 -5.13 -6.53 17.50
CA PRO A 173 -6.58 -6.79 17.43
C PRO A 173 -7.42 -5.61 17.92
N ARG A 174 -6.90 -4.80 18.84
CA ARG A 174 -7.55 -3.60 19.37
C ARG A 174 -7.54 -2.50 18.31
N MET A 175 -6.43 -2.21 17.65
CA MET A 175 -6.34 -1.21 16.57
C MET A 175 -7.23 -1.60 15.37
N LEU A 176 -7.26 -2.89 15.04
CA LEU A 176 -8.18 -3.48 14.05
C LEU A 176 -9.65 -3.29 14.46
N MET A 177 -10.02 -3.64 15.70
CA MET A 177 -11.39 -3.43 16.18
C MET A 177 -11.76 -1.96 16.29
N THR A 178 -10.84 -1.14 16.74
CA THR A 178 -10.99 0.29 16.99
C THR A 178 -11.16 1.08 15.69
N SER A 179 -10.49 0.68 14.61
CA SER A 179 -10.71 1.25 13.28
C SER A 179 -12.08 0.85 12.71
N LEU A 180 -12.58 -0.35 13.04
CA LEU A 180 -13.91 -0.83 12.66
C LEU A 180 -15.05 -0.33 13.58
N THR A 181 -14.74 0.12 14.80
CA THR A 181 -15.73 0.53 15.83
C THR A 181 -15.57 2.00 16.28
N GLY A 182 -14.73 2.77 15.61
CA GLY A 182 -14.67 4.24 15.71
C GLY A 182 -14.02 4.83 16.97
N ASN A 183 -13.30 4.06 17.80
CA ASN A 183 -12.81 4.58 19.09
C ASN A 183 -11.27 4.51 19.23
N ALA A 184 -10.56 5.29 18.41
CA ALA A 184 -9.10 5.27 18.21
C ALA A 184 -8.34 6.31 19.02
N ARG A 185 -8.32 6.15 20.35
CA ARG A 185 -7.65 7.08 21.25
C ARG A 185 -6.22 6.74 21.69
N THR A 186 -5.52 5.76 21.12
CA THR A 186 -4.11 5.56 21.51
C THR A 186 -3.24 5.04 20.37
N ARG A 187 -2.16 5.79 20.13
CA ARG A 187 -1.05 5.66 19.16
C ARG A 187 -1.37 6.12 17.74
N MET A 188 -0.93 7.34 17.47
CA MET A 188 -0.97 7.95 16.14
C MET A 188 0.17 7.42 15.27
N PRO A 189 -0.12 7.10 13.99
CA PRO A 189 0.93 6.99 12.99
C PRO A 189 1.54 8.39 12.83
N PHE A 190 2.73 8.61 13.38
CA PHE A 190 3.57 9.80 13.18
C PHE A 190 2.85 11.18 13.15
N PRO A 191 2.96 11.99 14.23
CA PRO A 191 2.32 13.30 14.32
C PRO A 191 2.38 14.11 13.03
N GLY A 192 1.22 14.54 12.52
CA GLY A 192 1.09 15.40 11.34
C GLY A 192 1.25 14.75 9.95
N VAL A 193 1.44 13.43 9.84
CA VAL A 193 1.76 12.78 8.53
C VAL A 193 0.68 13.00 7.48
N GLY A 194 -0.60 12.92 7.87
CA GLY A 194 -1.72 13.16 6.95
C GLY A 194 -1.70 14.57 6.38
N ALA A 195 -1.41 15.58 7.22
CA ALA A 195 -1.29 16.96 6.79
C ALA A 195 -0.09 17.17 5.85
N PHE A 196 1.03 16.48 6.11
CA PHE A 196 2.21 16.54 5.26
C PHE A 196 1.94 15.93 3.88
N TYR A 197 1.33 14.75 3.82
CA TYR A 197 0.96 14.11 2.55
C TYR A 197 -0.07 14.92 1.78
N HIS A 198 -1.04 15.53 2.47
CA HIS A 198 -1.96 16.48 1.83
C HIS A 198 -1.24 17.69 1.23
N GLY A 199 -0.17 18.17 1.87
CA GLY A 199 0.68 19.23 1.34
C GLY A 199 1.36 18.82 0.03
N LEU A 200 1.99 17.63 0.02
CA LEU A 200 2.67 17.10 -1.17
C LEU A 200 1.71 16.80 -2.33
N VAL A 201 0.51 16.30 -2.02
CA VAL A 201 -0.50 15.91 -3.01
C VAL A 201 -1.17 17.11 -3.66
N GLN A 202 -1.36 18.24 -2.96
CA GLN A 202 -2.07 19.41 -3.49
C GLN A 202 -1.07 20.49 -3.92
N GLN A 203 -0.79 20.67 -5.21
CA GLN A 203 0.17 21.69 -5.69
C GLN A 203 -0.38 22.45 -6.90
N GLY A 204 -0.32 23.80 -6.85
CA GLY A 204 -0.52 24.66 -8.03
C GLY A 204 -1.82 24.47 -8.83
N GLY A 205 -2.91 24.03 -8.19
CA GLY A 205 -4.19 23.73 -8.86
C GLY A 205 -4.31 22.31 -9.44
N GLY A 206 -3.24 21.52 -9.38
CA GLY A 206 -3.21 20.09 -9.72
C GLY A 206 -3.09 19.17 -8.51
N ARG A 207 -3.15 17.86 -8.76
CA ARG A 207 -3.03 16.82 -7.74
C ARG A 207 -1.90 15.85 -8.09
N ASN A 208 -0.80 15.91 -7.34
CA ASN A 208 0.30 14.94 -7.45
C ASN A 208 -0.20 13.55 -7.00
N PRO A 209 0.12 12.46 -7.74
CA PRO A 209 -0.25 11.11 -7.34
C PRO A 209 0.57 10.67 -6.12
N ILE A 210 -0.02 9.83 -5.28
CA ILE A 210 0.69 9.11 -4.24
C ILE A 210 0.54 7.60 -4.49
N PHE A 211 1.65 6.89 -4.41
CA PHE A 211 1.74 5.45 -4.56
C PHE A 211 2.25 4.87 -3.24
N TYR A 212 1.53 3.90 -2.70
CA TYR A 212 1.91 3.22 -1.47
C TYR A 212 2.55 1.89 -1.79
N VAL A 213 3.78 1.68 -1.34
CA VAL A 213 4.49 0.40 -1.50
C VAL A 213 4.60 -0.24 -0.12
N SER A 214 4.34 -1.54 -0.01
CA SER A 214 4.40 -2.25 1.26
C SER A 214 4.68 -3.74 1.05
N SER A 215 5.50 -4.29 1.93
CA SER A 215 5.81 -5.69 2.13
C SER A 215 4.68 -6.49 2.78
N SER A 216 3.62 -5.81 3.26
CA SER A 216 2.43 -6.45 3.80
C SER A 216 1.70 -7.26 2.71
N PRO A 217 1.06 -8.39 3.04
CA PRO A 217 0.28 -9.17 2.09
C PRO A 217 -0.93 -8.41 1.55
N TRP A 218 -1.31 -8.70 0.30
CA TRP A 218 -2.56 -8.22 -0.32
C TRP A 218 -3.83 -8.49 0.50
N ASN A 219 -3.83 -9.51 1.36
CA ASN A 219 -4.92 -9.81 2.30
C ASN A 219 -5.23 -8.64 3.25
N PHE A 220 -4.28 -7.72 3.45
CA PHE A 220 -4.45 -6.50 4.26
C PHE A 220 -4.97 -5.30 3.48
N PHE A 221 -5.22 -5.41 2.18
CA PHE A 221 -5.64 -4.29 1.34
C PHE A 221 -6.83 -3.53 1.92
N ASP A 222 -7.95 -4.20 2.21
CA ASP A 222 -9.16 -3.53 2.72
C ASP A 222 -8.91 -2.83 4.05
N LEU A 223 -8.07 -3.41 4.90
CA LEU A 223 -7.71 -2.83 6.18
C LEU A 223 -6.89 -1.55 5.98
N LEU A 224 -5.83 -1.63 5.18
CA LEU A 224 -4.94 -0.51 4.90
C LEU A 224 -5.72 0.63 4.23
N TRP A 225 -6.59 0.29 3.28
CA TRP A 225 -7.47 1.23 2.60
C TRP A 225 -8.42 1.95 3.56
N GLN A 226 -9.09 1.21 4.44
CA GLN A 226 -9.96 1.80 5.47
C GLN A 226 -9.18 2.66 6.45
N PHE A 227 -7.97 2.23 6.82
CA PHE A 227 -7.09 3.00 7.69
C PHE A 227 -6.70 4.34 7.07
N LEU A 228 -6.23 4.35 5.81
CA LEU A 228 -5.90 5.57 5.07
C LEU A 228 -7.12 6.51 5.01
N SER A 229 -8.29 5.96 4.65
CA SER A 229 -9.54 6.73 4.59
C SER A 229 -9.95 7.29 5.95
N TYR A 230 -9.90 6.49 7.02
CA TYR A 230 -10.28 6.90 8.37
C TYR A 230 -9.35 7.97 8.94
N ARG A 231 -8.05 7.85 8.67
CA ARG A 231 -7.02 8.81 9.08
C ARG A 231 -6.94 10.03 8.17
N GLN A 232 -7.79 10.13 7.15
CA GLN A 232 -7.75 11.20 6.15
C GLN A 232 -6.35 11.35 5.54
N ILE A 233 -5.68 10.23 5.29
CA ILE A 233 -4.45 10.19 4.52
C ILE A 233 -4.87 10.10 3.04
N PRO A 234 -4.22 10.84 2.11
CA PRO A 234 -4.59 10.80 0.70
C PRO A 234 -4.64 9.38 0.13
N LEU A 235 -5.77 9.02 -0.48
CA LEU A 235 -5.89 7.71 -1.12
C LEU A 235 -5.09 7.65 -2.43
N GLY A 236 -4.50 6.48 -2.68
CA GLY A 236 -3.72 6.16 -3.87
C GLY A 236 -3.54 4.65 -4.04
N PRO A 237 -3.00 4.19 -5.18
CA PRO A 237 -2.71 2.79 -5.44
C PRO A 237 -1.82 2.18 -4.34
N LEU A 238 -2.18 0.98 -3.90
CA LEU A 238 -1.45 0.19 -2.91
C LEU A 238 -0.77 -0.96 -3.64
N PHE A 239 0.53 -1.12 -3.44
CA PHE A 239 1.33 -2.22 -3.97
C PHE A 239 1.77 -3.11 -2.82
N LEU A 240 1.06 -4.22 -2.65
CA LEU A 240 1.26 -5.17 -1.55
C LEU A 240 1.91 -6.46 -2.06
N ARG A 241 2.58 -7.20 -1.19
CA ARG A 241 3.24 -8.44 -1.60
C ARG A 241 2.22 -9.56 -1.87
N ASN A 242 2.49 -10.33 -2.93
CA ASN A 242 1.84 -11.63 -3.11
C ASN A 242 2.81 -12.73 -2.68
N TRP A 243 2.78 -13.10 -1.40
CA TRP A 243 3.68 -14.12 -0.86
C TRP A 243 3.52 -15.48 -1.55
N GLY A 244 2.36 -15.83 -2.14
CA GLY A 244 2.20 -17.10 -2.85
C GLY A 244 3.14 -17.27 -4.06
N PHE A 245 3.28 -16.22 -4.88
CA PHE A 245 4.07 -16.25 -6.12
C PHE A 245 5.51 -15.74 -5.91
N ASP A 246 5.68 -14.68 -5.11
CA ASP A 246 7.00 -14.04 -4.91
C ASP A 246 7.95 -14.89 -4.05
N LEU A 247 7.45 -15.87 -3.29
CA LEU A 247 8.31 -16.80 -2.52
C LEU A 247 8.99 -17.88 -3.40
N LEU A 248 8.55 -18.06 -4.65
CA LEU A 248 9.16 -18.99 -5.62
C LEU A 248 10.17 -18.29 -6.56
N GLY A 249 10.14 -16.96 -6.65
CA GLY A 249 10.92 -16.18 -7.62
C GLY A 249 11.92 -15.21 -6.98
N GLY A 250 13.15 -15.66 -6.75
CA GLY A 250 14.36 -14.81 -6.63
C GLY A 250 14.48 -13.91 -5.38
N HIS A 251 15.69 -13.80 -4.85
CA HIS A 251 16.04 -12.94 -3.70
C HIS A 251 16.13 -11.44 -4.06
N GLY A 252 15.23 -10.93 -4.92
CA GLY A 252 15.17 -9.50 -5.25
C GLY A 252 14.23 -8.76 -4.28
N ASP A 253 14.59 -7.56 -3.85
CA ASP A 253 13.71 -6.77 -2.98
C ASP A 253 12.47 -6.33 -3.75
N TYR A 254 11.32 -6.94 -3.45
CA TYR A 254 10.03 -6.62 -4.06
C TYR A 254 9.71 -5.11 -4.01
N LYS A 255 10.10 -4.39 -2.95
CA LYS A 255 9.84 -2.95 -2.85
C LYS A 255 10.58 -2.22 -3.99
N HIS A 256 11.84 -2.57 -4.21
CA HIS A 256 12.65 -2.03 -5.31
C HIS A 256 12.01 -2.32 -6.67
N GLY A 257 11.60 -3.57 -6.94
CA GLY A 257 10.95 -3.94 -8.20
C GLY A 257 9.64 -3.17 -8.48
N VAL A 258 8.84 -2.90 -7.45
CA VAL A 258 7.63 -2.07 -7.58
C VAL A 258 7.98 -0.62 -7.90
N ILE A 259 8.99 -0.04 -7.21
CA ILE A 259 9.44 1.33 -7.45
C ILE A 259 9.93 1.47 -8.90
N GLU A 260 10.77 0.55 -9.36
CA GLU A 260 11.25 0.51 -10.75
C GLU A 260 10.08 0.47 -11.76
N ARG A 261 9.04 -0.33 -11.48
CA ARG A 261 7.83 -0.39 -12.32
C ARG A 261 7.07 0.95 -12.35
N ILE A 262 7.02 1.68 -11.23
CA ILE A 262 6.40 3.01 -11.18
C ILE A 262 7.24 4.01 -11.99
N PHE A 263 8.56 4.01 -11.82
CA PHE A 263 9.48 4.87 -12.58
C PHE A 263 9.41 4.61 -14.08
N ALA A 264 9.26 3.35 -14.49
CA ALA A 264 9.09 2.95 -15.88
C ALA A 264 7.72 3.37 -16.46
N ARG A 265 6.64 3.31 -15.67
CA ARG A 265 5.30 3.75 -16.12
C ARG A 265 5.20 5.26 -16.35
N TYR A 266 6.01 6.04 -15.63
CA TYR A 266 6.00 7.50 -15.68
C TYR A 266 7.40 8.05 -15.97
N PRO A 267 7.95 7.87 -17.18
CA PRO A 267 9.36 8.13 -17.48
C PRO A 267 9.82 9.57 -17.21
N ASP A 268 8.93 10.55 -17.41
CA ASP A 268 9.26 11.98 -17.23
C ASP A 268 8.93 12.50 -15.83
N MET A 269 8.25 11.71 -15.00
CA MET A 269 7.84 12.13 -13.66
C MET A 269 9.03 12.06 -12.70
N LYS A 270 9.20 13.13 -11.93
CA LYS A 270 10.08 13.16 -10.75
C LYS A 270 9.34 12.71 -9.51
N PHE A 271 10.04 12.17 -8.53
CA PHE A 271 9.45 11.56 -7.35
C PHE A 271 10.02 12.10 -6.04
N VAL A 272 9.14 12.22 -5.05
CA VAL A 272 9.50 12.33 -3.64
C VAL A 272 9.34 10.95 -3.02
N LEU A 273 10.38 10.45 -2.37
CA LEU A 273 10.38 9.15 -1.69
C LEU A 273 10.18 9.38 -0.19
N VAL A 274 9.25 8.64 0.42
CA VAL A 274 8.97 8.72 1.86
C VAL A 274 9.01 7.31 2.43
N GLY A 275 9.76 7.09 3.51
CA GLY A 275 9.90 5.78 4.13
C GLY A 275 10.29 5.88 5.60
N ASP A 276 10.70 4.76 6.18
CA ASP A 276 11.17 4.70 7.57
C ASP A 276 12.54 4.04 7.72
N SER A 277 13.22 4.35 8.82
CA SER A 277 14.54 3.81 9.13
C SER A 277 14.52 2.44 9.82
N GLY A 278 13.33 1.89 10.09
CA GLY A 278 13.15 0.58 10.70
C GLY A 278 13.25 -0.56 9.69
N GLU A 279 13.07 -0.26 8.40
CA GLU A 279 13.21 -1.18 7.29
C GLU A 279 14.41 -0.84 6.38
N HIS A 280 14.48 -1.50 5.21
CA HIS A 280 15.57 -1.30 4.24
C HIS A 280 15.33 -0.07 3.33
N ASP A 281 14.37 0.81 3.67
CA ASP A 281 14.01 1.95 2.82
C ASP A 281 15.18 2.90 2.54
N PRO A 282 16.07 3.25 3.50
CA PRO A 282 17.24 4.08 3.20
C PRO A 282 18.14 3.47 2.13
N GLN A 283 18.36 2.15 2.19
CA GLN A 283 19.18 1.42 1.22
C GLN A 283 18.50 1.36 -0.14
N ILE A 284 17.20 1.01 -0.18
CA ILE A 284 16.41 0.92 -1.41
C ILE A 284 16.36 2.29 -2.10
N TYR A 285 16.10 3.37 -1.34
CA TYR A 285 15.99 4.72 -1.90
C TYR A 285 17.33 5.27 -2.35
N ALA A 286 18.43 4.97 -1.66
CA ALA A 286 19.76 5.33 -2.15
C ALA A 286 20.09 4.64 -3.49
N GLU A 287 19.73 3.37 -3.63
CA GLU A 287 19.89 2.64 -4.90
C GLU A 287 19.00 3.26 -6.00
N VAL A 288 17.74 3.59 -5.71
CA VAL A 288 16.83 4.24 -6.67
C VAL A 288 17.37 5.59 -7.12
N VAL A 289 17.91 6.40 -6.20
CA VAL A 289 18.55 7.69 -6.54
C VAL A 289 19.74 7.48 -7.47
N HIS A 290 20.56 6.45 -7.23
CA HIS A 290 21.71 6.15 -8.08
C HIS A 290 21.30 5.67 -9.48
N ARG A 291 20.24 4.85 -9.58
CA ARG A 291 19.73 4.31 -10.86
C ARG A 291 18.96 5.34 -11.68
N HIS A 292 18.31 6.30 -11.03
CA HIS A 292 17.48 7.33 -11.65
C HIS A 292 17.92 8.73 -11.24
N PRO A 293 19.12 9.17 -11.66
CA PRO A 293 19.60 10.52 -11.37
C PRO A 293 18.62 11.57 -11.91
N ASP A 294 18.50 12.70 -11.22
CA ASP A 294 17.61 13.83 -11.54
C ASP A 294 16.08 13.55 -11.48
N ARG A 295 15.69 12.30 -11.21
CA ARG A 295 14.28 11.89 -11.10
C ARG A 295 13.80 11.77 -9.66
N VAL A 296 14.67 11.86 -8.66
CA VAL A 296 14.29 11.95 -7.25
C VAL A 296 14.49 13.38 -6.78
N LEU A 297 13.46 14.01 -6.22
CA LEU A 297 13.53 15.37 -5.70
C LEU A 297 14.07 15.40 -4.28
N ALA A 298 13.53 14.53 -3.41
CA ALA A 298 13.90 14.44 -2.02
C ALA A 298 13.58 13.04 -1.49
N VAL A 299 14.34 12.62 -0.49
CA VAL A 299 14.09 11.39 0.26
C VAL A 299 13.81 11.75 1.71
N TYR A 300 12.63 11.42 2.21
CA TYR A 300 12.25 11.61 3.61
C TYR A 300 12.21 10.26 4.31
N ILE A 301 13.16 10.04 5.22
CA ILE A 301 13.20 8.84 6.05
C ILE A 301 12.76 9.23 7.46
N ARG A 302 11.72 8.57 7.95
CA ARG A 302 11.30 8.70 9.33
C ARG A 302 12.30 8.00 10.24
N ASP A 303 12.85 8.73 11.21
CA ASP A 303 13.73 8.14 12.22
C ASP A 303 12.91 7.48 13.33
N VAL A 304 12.89 6.13 13.36
CA VAL A 304 12.22 5.31 14.38
C VAL A 304 13.19 4.43 15.18
N THR A 305 14.46 4.42 14.80
CA THR A 305 15.48 3.48 15.32
C THR A 305 16.69 4.19 15.93
N ASP A 306 16.61 5.50 16.16
CA ASP A 306 17.78 6.36 16.41
C ASP A 306 18.78 6.28 15.23
N ALA A 307 18.26 6.23 14.01
CA ALA A 307 19.03 6.14 12.77
C ALA A 307 19.95 7.34 12.54
N VAL A 308 19.69 8.47 13.21
CA VAL A 308 20.65 9.59 13.30
C VAL A 308 22.00 9.16 13.92
N ALA A 309 22.02 8.08 14.71
CA ALA A 309 23.25 7.47 15.26
C ALA A 309 23.77 6.28 14.44
N ASP A 310 23.12 5.91 13.34
CA ASP A 310 23.54 4.80 12.47
C ASP A 310 24.49 5.30 11.37
N GLU A 311 25.77 4.91 11.46
CA GLU A 311 26.80 5.26 10.48
C GLU A 311 26.45 4.82 9.06
N ALA A 312 25.73 3.71 8.88
CA ALA A 312 25.35 3.23 7.56
C ALA A 312 24.34 4.18 6.91
N VAL A 313 23.37 4.69 7.67
CA VAL A 313 22.37 5.64 7.16
C VAL A 313 23.02 6.99 6.86
N LEU A 314 23.98 7.43 7.68
CA LEU A 314 24.75 8.64 7.41
C LEU A 314 25.61 8.52 6.14
N HIS A 315 26.21 7.35 5.88
CA HIS A 315 26.94 7.09 4.64
C HIS A 315 26.03 7.17 3.42
N LEU A 316 24.87 6.50 3.47
CA LEU A 316 23.87 6.55 2.39
C LEU A 316 23.40 7.99 2.13
N ARG A 317 23.22 8.79 3.18
CA ARG A 317 22.87 10.21 3.05
C ARG A 317 23.94 10.99 2.26
N GLU A 318 25.22 10.75 2.54
CA GLU A 318 26.30 11.40 1.79
C GLU A 318 26.38 10.92 0.33
N GLU A 319 26.11 9.64 0.06
CA GLU A 319 26.02 9.11 -1.30
C GLU A 319 24.87 9.76 -2.09
N VAL A 320 23.68 9.82 -1.49
CA VAL A 320 22.49 10.47 -2.08
C VAL A 320 22.75 11.95 -2.32
N ARG A 321 23.47 12.62 -1.40
CA ARG A 321 23.90 14.02 -1.56
C ARG A 321 24.85 14.23 -2.73
N LYS A 322 25.78 13.29 -2.99
CA LYS A 322 26.67 13.36 -4.17
C LYS A 322 25.90 13.26 -5.48
N ALA A 323 24.74 12.60 -5.48
CA ALA A 323 23.81 12.55 -6.61
C ALA A 323 22.89 13.78 -6.71
N GLY A 324 23.08 14.80 -5.86
CA GLY A 324 22.32 16.05 -5.89
C GLY A 324 20.95 15.98 -5.20
N VAL A 325 20.68 14.92 -4.43
CA VAL A 325 19.41 14.71 -3.73
C VAL A 325 19.64 14.79 -2.22
N GLU A 326 18.70 15.38 -1.48
CA GLU A 326 18.78 15.40 -0.02
C GLU A 326 18.00 14.23 0.59
N LEU A 327 18.69 13.43 1.41
CA LEU A 327 18.08 12.46 2.31
C LEU A 327 17.93 13.09 3.70
N VAL A 328 16.68 13.28 4.10
CA VAL A 328 16.28 13.95 5.33
C VAL A 328 15.79 12.89 6.32
N LEU A 329 16.56 12.70 7.39
CA LEU A 329 16.11 11.95 8.57
C LEU A 329 15.20 12.85 9.41
N ALA A 330 13.92 12.50 9.48
CA ALA A 330 12.89 13.31 10.12
C ALA A 330 12.37 12.62 11.38
N ALA A 331 12.52 13.29 12.53
CA ALA A 331 11.96 12.86 13.80
C ALA A 331 10.44 13.03 13.89
N ASP A 332 9.89 14.00 13.14
CA ASP A 332 8.47 14.29 13.02
C ASP A 332 8.12 14.82 11.62
N SER A 333 6.81 14.97 11.33
CA SER A 333 6.37 15.53 10.04
C SER A 333 6.75 17.00 9.88
N LEU A 334 7.07 17.70 10.97
CA LEU A 334 7.41 19.11 10.94
C LEU A 334 8.80 19.32 10.31
N TYR A 335 9.76 18.48 10.63
CA TYR A 335 11.10 18.54 10.04
C TYR A 335 11.06 18.27 8.53
N ALA A 336 10.37 17.19 8.13
CA ALA A 336 10.16 16.86 6.71
C ALA A 336 9.43 17.99 5.96
N ALA A 337 8.37 18.54 6.56
CA ALA A 337 7.60 19.65 5.97
C ALA A 337 8.41 20.95 5.87
N SER A 338 9.29 21.23 6.82
CA SER A 338 10.18 22.41 6.78
C SER A 338 11.12 22.34 5.58
N HIS A 339 11.77 21.19 5.37
CA HIS A 339 12.62 20.95 4.20
C HIS A 339 11.80 20.98 2.89
N ALA A 340 10.63 20.33 2.87
CA ALA A 340 9.73 20.36 1.71
C ALA A 340 9.31 21.78 1.32
N MET A 341 9.06 22.65 2.31
CA MET A 341 8.72 24.05 2.06
C MET A 341 9.91 24.82 1.50
N ALA A 342 11.12 24.62 2.05
CA ALA A 342 12.34 25.24 1.54
C ALA A 342 12.63 24.86 0.08
N MET A 343 12.31 23.63 -0.31
CA MET A 343 12.38 23.13 -1.69
C MET A 343 11.21 23.56 -2.59
N GLY A 344 10.18 24.22 -2.05
CA GLY A 344 8.97 24.56 -2.79
C GLY A 344 8.05 23.37 -3.11
N LEU A 345 8.24 22.22 -2.47
CA LEU A 345 7.37 21.04 -2.60
C LEU A 345 6.04 21.19 -1.86
N ILE A 346 6.00 22.07 -0.85
CA ILE A 346 4.77 22.49 -0.16
C ILE A 346 4.74 24.01 0.02
N THR A 347 3.54 24.57 0.11
CA THR A 347 3.30 26.00 0.34
C THR A 347 3.41 26.37 1.83
N PRO A 348 3.65 27.65 2.16
CA PRO A 348 3.62 28.11 3.55
C PRO A 348 2.29 27.85 4.27
N GLU A 349 1.17 27.84 3.53
CA GLU A 349 -0.13 27.50 4.11
C GLU A 349 -0.20 26.02 4.52
N GLN A 350 0.30 25.13 3.66
CA GLN A 350 0.37 23.70 3.95
C GLN A 350 1.30 23.41 5.13
N MET A 351 2.45 24.09 5.21
CA MET A 351 3.34 24.00 6.37
C MET A 351 2.62 24.38 7.69
N ARG A 352 1.82 25.46 7.70
CA ARG A 352 0.99 25.83 8.86
C ARG A 352 -0.06 24.78 9.21
N ARG A 353 -0.56 24.01 8.23
CA ARG A 353 -1.46 22.88 8.50
C ARG A 353 -0.72 21.73 9.16
N VAL A 354 0.51 21.43 8.72
CA VAL A 354 1.37 20.42 9.36
C VAL A 354 1.68 20.81 10.80
N GLN A 355 2.11 22.05 11.05
CA GLN A 355 2.37 22.57 12.40
C GLN A 355 1.18 22.37 13.36
N ARG A 356 -0.03 22.73 12.92
CA ARG A 356 -1.25 22.55 13.71
C ARG A 356 -1.60 21.08 13.96
N ALA A 357 -1.37 20.22 12.97
CA ALA A 357 -1.60 18.78 13.13
C ALA A 357 -0.61 18.17 14.12
N VAL A 358 0.68 18.48 13.99
CA VAL A 358 1.74 18.03 14.90
C VAL A 358 1.48 18.51 16.34
N ALA A 359 1.11 19.77 16.54
CA ALA A 359 0.82 20.31 17.88
C ALA A 359 -0.40 19.63 18.55
N ARG A 360 -1.45 19.35 17.77
CA ARG A 360 -2.61 18.58 18.24
C ARG A 360 -2.22 17.17 18.65
N ASP A 361 -1.34 16.56 17.85
CA ASP A 361 -0.95 15.17 18.03
C ASP A 361 0.00 14.99 19.25
N TYR A 362 0.86 15.97 19.52
CA TYR A 362 1.68 16.00 20.75
C TYR A 362 0.91 16.44 22.00
N GLY A 363 -0.35 16.86 21.88
CA GLY A 363 -1.17 17.32 23.01
C GLY A 363 -0.74 18.67 23.58
N TRP A 364 -0.15 19.54 22.75
CA TRP A 364 0.21 20.91 23.12
C TRP A 364 -0.97 21.91 22.97
N ALA A 365 -2.18 21.39 22.78
CA ALA A 365 -3.41 22.13 22.49
C ALA A 365 -4.45 21.96 23.58
#